data_AF-A0A7Y1YZ75-F1
#
_entry.id   AF-A0A7Y1YZ75-F1
#
_cell.length_a   1.000
_cell.length_b   1.000
_cell.length_c   1.000
_cell.angle_alpha   90.00
_cell.angle_beta   90.00
_cell.angle_gamma   90.00
#
_symmetry.space_group_name_H-M   'P 1'
#
loop_
_entity.id
_entity.type
_entity.pdbx_description
1 polymer ?
#
loop_
_entity_poly.entity_id
_entity_poly.type
_entity_poly.pdbx_seq_one_letter_code
_entity_poly.pdbx_strand_id
1 'polypeptide(L)'
;MPFATSAEQDADSFFAAGNWAAAADAYASHTVEHPEDALAWFQLAVSARQAERYDAAFAALARAEALEFSPVRVSFERARLNVRSDDADAAVAELQTLASSGFTGVNFITGDPVLATLAGHSGYDAVIAAMTVQAFPCEHDELFSAFDFWIGEWDVHVAGGAVAGSNVIERAQRGCVLIENWSSASGSTGMSINYVDKTSGEWVQIWNAAGGSQINIRGGMTNDGMLLTGTIHYVANGTTAPFRGLWTPLADGRVRQFFEQSSDEGETWTPWFEGFYTRKPAK
;
A
#
# COMPACT_ATOMS: atom_id res chain seq x y z
N MET A 1 37.60 -13.93 -5.67
CA MET A 1 36.87 -13.92 -4.39
C MET A 1 37.79 -14.58 -3.39
N PRO A 2 38.24 -13.88 -2.32
CA PRO A 2 38.91 -14.58 -1.25
C PRO A 2 37.89 -15.49 -0.56
N PHE A 3 38.32 -16.70 -0.19
CA PHE A 3 37.51 -17.58 0.64
C PHE A 3 37.49 -17.01 2.05
N ALA A 4 36.32 -17.02 2.71
CA ALA A 4 36.18 -16.61 4.10
C ALA A 4 37.19 -17.36 4.99
N THR A 5 37.77 -16.68 5.98
CA THR A 5 38.70 -17.33 6.92
C THR A 5 37.96 -18.34 7.79
N SER A 6 38.66 -19.29 8.42
CA SER A 6 38.00 -20.26 9.31
C SER A 6 37.29 -19.58 10.48
N ALA A 7 37.83 -18.45 10.98
CA ALA A 7 37.23 -17.67 12.05
C ALA A 7 35.94 -16.94 11.61
N GLU A 8 35.91 -16.41 10.38
CA GLU A 8 34.70 -15.82 9.78
C GLU A 8 33.61 -16.88 9.57
N GLN A 9 33.97 -18.06 9.08
CA GLN A 9 33.06 -19.19 8.90
C GLN A 9 32.46 -19.67 10.23
N ASP A 10 33.26 -19.70 11.29
CA ASP A 10 32.80 -20.06 12.63
C ASP A 10 31.85 -18.98 13.21
N ALA A 11 32.15 -17.69 13.01
CA ALA A 11 31.30 -16.58 13.43
C ALA A 11 29.92 -16.60 12.75
N ASP A 12 29.91 -16.77 11.42
CA ASP A 12 28.68 -16.89 10.63
C ASP A 12 27.87 -18.14 11.04
N SER A 13 28.55 -19.24 11.36
CA SER A 13 27.89 -20.46 11.86
C SER A 13 27.18 -20.23 13.19
N PHE A 14 27.86 -19.60 14.17
CA PHE A 14 27.23 -19.25 15.45
C PHE A 14 26.07 -18.28 15.28
N PHE A 15 26.21 -17.30 14.38
CA PHE A 15 25.16 -16.34 14.07
C PHE A 15 23.92 -17.05 13.48
N ALA A 16 24.12 -17.93 12.50
CA ALA A 16 23.04 -18.70 11.88
C ALA A 16 22.37 -19.67 12.87
N ALA A 17 23.12 -20.20 13.83
CA ALA A 17 22.60 -21.06 14.89
C ALA A 17 21.89 -20.29 16.02
N GLY A 18 21.89 -18.95 16.00
CA GLY A 18 21.36 -18.12 17.09
C GLY A 18 22.15 -18.21 18.39
N ASN A 19 23.41 -18.67 18.34
CA ASN A 19 24.31 -18.68 19.49
C ASN A 19 24.95 -17.29 19.64
N TRP A 20 24.16 -16.33 20.11
CA TRP A 20 24.49 -14.91 20.06
C TRP A 20 25.74 -14.53 20.83
N ALA A 21 25.98 -15.13 22.00
CA ALA A 21 27.18 -14.86 22.79
C ALA A 21 28.45 -15.33 22.07
N ALA A 22 28.44 -16.55 21.53
CA ALA A 22 29.57 -17.08 20.77
C ALA A 22 29.79 -16.33 19.45
N ALA A 23 28.70 -15.96 18.75
CA ALA A 23 28.77 -15.14 17.56
C ALA A 23 29.40 -13.77 17.86
N ALA A 24 28.99 -13.12 18.94
CA ALA A 24 29.56 -11.84 19.36
C ALA A 24 31.06 -11.96 19.69
N ASP A 25 31.46 -13.00 20.41
CA ASP A 25 32.88 -13.24 20.73
C ASP A 25 33.73 -13.52 19.48
N ALA A 26 33.18 -14.28 18.52
CA ALA A 26 33.84 -14.61 17.26
C ALA A 26 33.98 -13.38 16.34
N TYR A 27 32.90 -12.61 16.12
CA TYR A 27 32.98 -11.37 15.34
C TYR A 27 33.85 -10.30 16.03
N ALA A 28 33.89 -10.25 17.37
CA ALA A 28 34.80 -9.35 18.07
C ALA A 28 36.27 -9.69 17.78
N SER A 29 36.61 -10.98 17.68
CA SER A 29 37.96 -11.41 17.33
C SER A 29 38.25 -11.14 15.85
N HIS A 30 37.32 -11.44 14.94
CA HIS A 30 37.46 -11.17 13.50
C HIS A 30 37.66 -9.68 13.21
N THR A 31 36.91 -8.80 13.88
CA THR A 31 37.01 -7.34 13.67
C THR A 31 38.30 -6.72 14.22
N VAL A 32 39.02 -7.40 15.11
CA VAL A 32 40.39 -7.01 15.51
C VAL A 32 41.39 -7.32 14.39
N GLU A 33 41.24 -8.45 13.72
CA GLU A 33 42.09 -8.86 12.59
C GLU A 33 41.73 -8.13 11.28
N HIS A 34 40.45 -7.79 11.12
CA HIS A 34 39.85 -7.18 9.93
C HIS A 34 39.05 -5.91 10.30
N PRO A 35 39.70 -4.85 10.83
CA PRO A 35 39.02 -3.65 11.32
C PRO A 35 38.32 -2.82 10.23
N GLU A 36 38.57 -3.10 8.96
CA GLU A 36 37.91 -2.53 7.78
C GLU A 36 36.61 -3.23 7.39
N ASP A 37 36.32 -4.42 7.94
CA ASP A 37 35.15 -5.22 7.58
C ASP A 37 33.88 -4.66 8.24
N ALA A 38 33.22 -3.76 7.51
CA ALA A 38 32.00 -3.09 7.96
C ALA A 38 30.84 -4.06 8.23
N LEU A 39 30.76 -5.18 7.50
CA LEU A 39 29.71 -6.18 7.72
C LEU A 39 29.97 -6.95 9.02
N ALA A 40 31.20 -7.35 9.29
CA ALA A 40 31.55 -8.02 10.53
C ALA A 40 31.29 -7.12 11.75
N TRP A 41 31.58 -5.82 11.66
CA TRP A 41 31.21 -4.86 12.70
C TRP A 41 29.69 -4.77 12.91
N PHE A 42 28.90 -4.78 11.83
CA PHE A 42 27.44 -4.81 11.95
C PHE A 42 26.93 -6.11 12.56
N GLN A 43 27.48 -7.26 12.16
CA GLN A 43 27.08 -8.56 12.72
C GLN A 43 27.50 -8.70 14.20
N LEU A 44 28.64 -8.12 14.59
CA LEU A 44 29.01 -7.96 15.98
C LEU A 44 27.97 -7.14 16.75
N ALA A 45 27.50 -6.02 16.20
CA ALA A 45 26.45 -5.21 16.85
C ALA A 45 25.16 -6.02 17.08
N VAL A 46 24.68 -6.72 16.05
CA VAL A 46 23.46 -7.54 16.14
C VAL A 46 23.61 -8.67 17.15
N SER A 47 24.70 -9.43 17.07
CA SER A 47 24.95 -10.56 17.99
C SER A 47 25.15 -10.09 19.43
N ALA A 48 25.86 -8.97 19.64
CA ALA A 48 26.05 -8.37 20.95
C ALA A 48 24.72 -7.86 21.54
N ARG A 49 23.82 -7.25 20.75
CA ARG A 49 22.46 -6.89 21.21
C ARG A 49 21.69 -8.11 21.68
N GLN A 50 21.70 -9.17 20.88
CA GLN A 50 20.97 -10.40 21.19
C GLN A 50 21.55 -11.13 22.41
N ALA A 51 22.84 -10.93 22.70
CA ALA A 51 23.51 -11.39 23.90
C ALA A 51 23.41 -10.41 25.09
N GLU A 52 22.61 -9.34 24.98
CA GLU A 52 22.41 -8.30 26.00
C GLU A 52 23.70 -7.55 26.40
N ARG A 53 24.68 -7.48 25.48
CA ARG A 53 25.96 -6.76 25.65
C ARG A 53 25.88 -5.39 24.99
N TYR A 54 25.03 -4.50 25.51
CA TYR A 54 24.63 -3.26 24.83
C TYR A 54 25.78 -2.29 24.54
N ASP A 55 26.70 -2.07 25.49
CA ASP A 55 27.86 -1.17 25.27
C ASP A 55 28.72 -1.63 24.08
N ALA A 56 28.99 -2.94 24.02
CA ALA A 56 29.73 -3.54 22.90
C ALA A 56 28.97 -3.42 21.58
N ALA A 57 27.64 -3.59 21.63
CA ALA A 57 26.80 -3.47 20.45
C ALA A 57 26.78 -2.03 19.89
N PHE A 58 26.65 -1.02 20.75
CA PHE A 58 26.72 0.39 20.34
C PHE A 58 28.09 0.74 19.75
N ALA A 59 29.18 0.30 20.38
CA ALA A 59 30.53 0.54 19.88
C ALA A 59 30.77 -0.10 18.50
N ALA A 60 30.34 -1.36 18.34
CA ALA A 60 30.44 -2.07 17.07
C ALA A 60 29.58 -1.42 15.97
N LEU A 61 28.37 -0.97 16.31
CA LEU A 61 27.48 -0.30 15.37
C LEU A 61 28.03 1.05 14.90
N ALA A 62 28.59 1.85 15.82
CA ALA A 62 29.24 3.11 15.49
C ALA A 62 30.46 2.90 14.58
N ARG A 63 31.19 1.79 14.77
CA ARG A 63 32.30 1.43 13.88
C ARG A 63 31.82 1.02 12.49
N ALA A 64 30.74 0.24 12.40
CA ALA A 64 30.11 -0.10 11.11
C ALA A 64 29.66 1.16 10.35
N GLU A 65 29.01 2.10 11.05
CA GLU A 65 28.60 3.39 10.48
C GLU A 65 29.78 4.23 9.98
N ALA A 66 30.87 4.31 10.76
CA ALA A 66 32.08 5.02 10.37
C ALA A 66 32.77 4.41 9.13
N LEU A 67 32.48 3.14 8.83
CA LEU A 67 32.89 2.43 7.62
C LEU A 67 31.84 2.51 6.50
N GLU A 68 30.88 3.43 6.62
CA GLU A 68 29.79 3.69 5.67
C GLU A 68 28.88 2.47 5.43
N PHE A 69 28.76 1.58 6.42
CA PHE A 69 27.83 0.46 6.35
C PHE A 69 26.38 0.97 6.32
N SER A 70 25.63 0.55 5.29
CA SER A 70 24.19 0.76 5.06
C SER A 70 23.48 1.61 6.14
N PRO A 71 23.28 2.93 5.90
CA PRO A 71 22.71 3.84 6.89
C PRO A 71 21.36 3.37 7.45
N VAL A 72 20.50 2.82 6.59
CA VAL A 72 19.19 2.28 7.00
C VAL A 72 19.34 1.12 7.98
N ARG A 73 20.24 0.16 7.70
CA ARG A 73 20.47 -0.98 8.60
C ARG A 73 21.03 -0.52 9.95
N VAL A 74 21.94 0.46 9.92
CA VAL A 74 22.49 1.08 11.13
C VAL A 74 21.40 1.74 11.96
N SER A 75 20.52 2.56 11.36
CA SER A 75 19.43 3.22 12.06
C SER A 75 18.45 2.23 12.71
N PHE A 76 18.05 1.18 11.99
CA PHE A 76 17.18 0.14 12.56
C PHE A 76 17.84 -0.55 13.76
N GLU A 77 19.11 -0.92 13.64
CA GLU A 77 19.82 -1.61 14.71
C GLU A 77 20.04 -0.71 15.93
N ARG A 78 20.31 0.58 15.71
CA ARG A 78 20.43 1.59 16.78
C ARG A 78 19.10 1.81 17.50
N ALA A 79 18.00 1.92 16.76
CA ALA A 79 16.68 2.03 17.34
C ALA A 79 16.36 0.80 18.21
N ARG A 80 16.65 -0.42 17.74
CA ARG A 80 16.47 -1.65 18.53
C ARG A 80 17.35 -1.67 19.78
N LEU A 81 18.60 -1.21 19.66
CA LEU A 81 19.52 -1.12 20.81
C LEU A 81 18.96 -0.18 21.87
N ASN A 82 18.54 1.03 21.48
CA ASN A 82 17.94 2.00 22.38
C ASN A 82 16.70 1.43 23.09
N VAL A 83 15.81 0.72 22.38
CA VAL A 83 14.67 0.02 23.01
C VAL A 83 15.15 -1.01 24.04
N ARG A 84 16.16 -1.81 23.72
CA ARG A 84 16.66 -2.89 24.59
C ARG A 84 17.50 -2.39 25.75
N SER A 85 18.04 -1.17 25.66
CA SER A 85 18.73 -0.48 26.74
C SER A 85 17.83 0.49 27.52
N ASP A 86 16.51 0.31 27.45
CA ASP A 86 15.48 1.10 28.15
C ASP A 86 15.47 2.61 27.83
N ASP A 87 15.93 3.00 26.64
CA ASP A 87 15.89 4.39 26.14
C ASP A 87 14.90 4.53 24.96
N ALA A 88 13.61 4.52 25.30
CA ALA A 88 12.53 4.64 24.32
C ALA A 88 12.58 5.98 23.55
N ASP A 89 12.97 7.08 24.21
CA ASP A 89 13.05 8.39 23.58
C ASP A 89 14.15 8.44 22.52
N ALA A 90 15.33 7.87 22.81
CA ALA A 90 16.40 7.78 21.82
C ALA A 90 16.05 6.84 20.66
N ALA A 91 15.31 5.75 20.92
CA ALA A 91 14.80 4.88 19.86
C ALA A 91 13.84 5.64 18.93
N VAL A 92 12.93 6.43 19.49
CA VAL A 92 11.98 7.25 18.74
C VAL A 92 12.71 8.34 17.94
N ALA A 93 13.69 9.02 18.52
CA ALA A 93 14.48 10.04 17.82
C ALA A 93 15.21 9.46 16.59
N GLU A 94 15.71 8.22 16.69
CA GLU A 94 16.30 7.51 15.56
C GLU A 94 15.27 7.24 14.45
N LEU A 95 14.08 6.76 14.81
CA LEU A 95 12.99 6.52 13.84
C LEU A 95 12.47 7.81 13.21
N GLN A 96 12.44 8.93 13.94
CA GLN A 96 12.12 10.25 13.40
C GLN A 96 13.13 10.70 12.36
N THR A 97 14.42 10.49 12.64
CA THR A 97 15.51 10.82 11.71
C THR A 97 15.40 9.97 10.44
N LEU A 98 15.15 8.66 10.60
CA LEU A 98 14.95 7.75 9.49
C LEU A 98 13.74 8.15 8.64
N ALA A 99 12.59 8.47 9.25
CA ALA A 99 11.41 8.97 8.54
C ALA A 99 11.70 10.27 7.77
N SER A 100 12.42 11.20 8.38
CA SER A 100 12.79 12.49 7.77
C SER A 100 13.76 12.35 6.60
N SER A 101 14.50 11.24 6.51
CA SER A 101 15.37 10.92 5.38
C SER A 101 14.62 10.48 4.10
N GLY A 102 13.28 10.30 4.17
CA GLY A 102 12.46 9.81 3.07
C GLY A 102 12.28 8.29 3.06
N PHE A 103 12.62 7.59 4.14
CA PHE A 103 12.33 6.17 4.27
C PHE A 103 10.81 5.94 4.43
N THR A 104 10.19 5.22 3.50
CA THR A 104 8.73 4.96 3.48
C THR A 104 8.35 3.57 3.97
N GLY A 105 9.32 2.76 4.38
CA GLY A 105 9.11 1.37 4.79
C GLY A 105 8.50 1.20 6.19
N VAL A 106 7.38 1.86 6.49
CA VAL A 106 6.74 1.86 7.83
C VAL A 106 6.40 0.46 8.34
N ASN A 107 6.12 -0.49 7.43
CA ASN A 107 5.87 -1.90 7.78
C ASN A 107 7.11 -2.60 8.36
N PHE A 108 8.33 -2.15 8.06
CA PHE A 108 9.54 -2.67 8.69
C PHE A 108 9.69 -2.21 10.14
N ILE A 109 9.09 -1.08 10.52
CA ILE A 109 9.12 -0.59 11.90
C ILE A 109 8.00 -1.25 12.71
N THR A 110 6.78 -1.26 12.17
CA THR A 110 5.61 -1.83 12.86
C THR A 110 5.63 -3.36 12.91
N GLY A 111 6.29 -4.03 11.96
CA GLY A 111 6.48 -5.48 11.95
C GLY A 111 7.71 -5.97 12.72
N ASP A 112 8.55 -5.06 13.23
CA ASP A 112 9.75 -5.45 14.00
C ASP A 112 9.37 -5.79 15.45
N PRO A 113 9.75 -6.98 15.97
CA PRO A 113 9.31 -7.43 17.29
C PRO A 113 9.92 -6.63 18.45
N VAL A 114 10.99 -5.87 18.22
CA VAL A 114 11.58 -4.97 19.21
C VAL A 114 10.95 -3.59 19.07
N LEU A 115 10.88 -3.03 17.86
CA LEU A 115 10.38 -1.66 17.70
C LEU A 115 8.87 -1.54 17.95
N ALA A 116 8.10 -2.58 17.64
CA ALA A 116 6.65 -2.59 17.87
C ALA A 116 6.28 -2.53 19.36
N THR A 117 7.20 -2.80 20.29
CA THR A 117 6.93 -2.66 21.73
C THR A 117 6.81 -1.20 22.16
N LEU A 118 7.24 -0.25 21.34
CA LEU A 118 7.07 1.18 21.56
C LEU A 118 5.63 1.68 21.30
N ALA A 119 4.72 0.83 20.83
CA ALA A 119 3.33 1.22 20.59
C ALA A 119 2.69 1.81 21.86
N GLY A 120 2.03 2.97 21.72
CA GLY A 120 1.48 3.75 22.84
C GLY A 120 2.46 4.79 23.41
N HIS A 121 3.73 4.77 22.99
CA HIS A 121 4.62 5.91 23.19
C HIS A 121 4.25 7.02 22.21
N SER A 122 3.95 8.22 22.71
CA SER A 122 3.42 9.32 21.90
C SER A 122 4.32 9.69 20.72
N GLY A 123 5.64 9.69 20.92
CA GLY A 123 6.59 9.97 19.86
C GLY A 123 6.68 8.86 18.80
N TYR A 124 6.50 7.59 19.19
CA TYR A 124 6.48 6.47 18.26
C TYR A 124 5.19 6.52 17.41
N ASP A 125 4.05 6.68 18.06
CA ASP A 125 2.74 6.75 17.39
C ASP A 125 2.71 7.91 16.38
N ALA A 126 3.31 9.06 16.73
CA ALA A 126 3.43 10.20 15.83
C ALA A 126 4.31 9.90 14.60
N VAL A 127 5.44 9.20 14.77
CA VAL A 127 6.31 8.78 13.66
C VAL A 127 5.56 7.81 12.74
N ILE A 128 4.92 6.79 13.31
CA ILE A 128 4.17 5.80 12.52
C ILE A 128 3.04 6.48 11.75
N ALA A 129 2.28 7.39 12.37
CA ALA A 129 1.24 8.13 11.69
C ALA A 129 1.79 8.95 10.51
N ALA A 130 2.85 9.72 10.74
CA ALA A 130 3.47 10.53 9.69
C ALA A 130 4.04 9.68 8.53
N MET A 131 4.69 8.57 8.85
CA MET A 131 5.21 7.65 7.84
C MET A 131 4.11 6.90 7.09
N THR A 132 3.01 6.55 7.75
CA THR A 132 1.84 5.90 7.12
C THR A 132 1.26 6.78 6.04
N VAL A 133 1.13 8.09 6.28
CA VAL A 133 0.68 9.06 5.28
C VAL A 133 1.58 9.05 4.03
N GLN A 134 2.89 8.96 4.22
CA GLN A 134 3.85 8.94 3.11
C GLN A 134 3.89 7.59 2.39
N ALA A 135 3.75 6.49 3.13
CA ALA A 135 3.79 5.13 2.59
C ALA A 135 2.52 4.77 1.81
N PHE A 136 1.37 5.29 2.23
CA PHE A 136 0.06 4.95 1.67
C PHE A 136 -0.73 6.22 1.28
N PRO A 137 -0.21 7.01 0.33
CA PRO A 137 -0.73 8.35 0.03
C PRO A 137 -2.20 8.34 -0.41
N CYS A 138 -2.67 7.27 -1.06
CA CYS A 138 -4.05 7.15 -1.54
C CYS A 138 -5.08 7.12 -0.40
N GLU A 139 -4.71 6.63 0.79
CA GLU A 139 -5.63 6.60 1.95
C GLU A 139 -5.85 8.00 2.55
N HIS A 140 -5.00 8.96 2.19
CA HIS A 140 -4.93 10.29 2.79
C HIS A 140 -5.15 11.43 1.78
N ASP A 141 -5.43 11.11 0.52
CA ASP A 141 -5.73 12.08 -0.53
C ASP A 141 -7.24 12.04 -0.84
N GLU A 142 -7.93 13.16 -0.63
CA GLU A 142 -9.37 13.30 -0.81
C GLU A 142 -9.82 12.93 -2.24
N LEU A 143 -8.95 13.10 -3.25
CA LEU A 143 -9.26 12.74 -4.63
C LEU A 143 -9.54 11.24 -4.77
N PHE A 144 -8.83 10.38 -4.03
CA PHE A 144 -9.03 8.93 -4.00
C PHE A 144 -10.26 8.48 -3.20
N SER A 145 -10.89 9.40 -2.47
CA SER A 145 -12.13 9.15 -1.71
C SER A 145 -13.37 9.72 -2.40
N ALA A 146 -13.20 10.48 -3.49
CA ALA A 146 -14.31 11.12 -4.19
C ALA A 146 -15.37 10.13 -4.71
N PHE A 147 -15.01 8.87 -4.97
CA PHE A 147 -15.94 7.86 -5.48
C PHE A 147 -16.48 6.90 -4.40
N ASP A 148 -16.21 7.17 -3.12
CA ASP A 148 -16.49 6.24 -2.02
C ASP A 148 -17.97 5.94 -1.78
N PHE A 149 -18.83 6.88 -2.15
CA PHE A 149 -20.28 6.70 -2.03
C PHE A 149 -20.80 5.49 -2.81
N TRP A 150 -20.04 5.00 -3.80
CA TRP A 150 -20.34 3.83 -4.61
C TRP A 150 -19.83 2.49 -4.03
N ILE A 151 -18.92 2.53 -3.06
CA ILE A 151 -18.39 1.33 -2.40
C ILE A 151 -19.50 0.60 -1.65
N GLY A 152 -19.58 -0.73 -1.81
CA GLY A 152 -20.50 -1.60 -1.09
C GLY A 152 -20.95 -2.81 -1.91
N GLU A 153 -21.82 -3.61 -1.29
CA GLU A 153 -22.58 -4.67 -1.96
C GLU A 153 -23.99 -4.16 -2.29
N TRP A 154 -24.42 -4.38 -3.53
CA TRP A 154 -25.61 -3.75 -4.08
C TRP A 154 -26.54 -4.74 -4.79
N ASP A 155 -27.85 -4.54 -4.62
CA ASP A 155 -28.89 -5.05 -5.51
C ASP A 155 -29.30 -3.94 -6.48
N VAL A 156 -29.25 -4.22 -7.78
CA VAL A 156 -29.43 -3.21 -8.82
C VAL A 156 -30.73 -3.46 -9.57
N HIS A 157 -31.53 -2.41 -9.67
CA HIS A 157 -32.83 -2.41 -10.35
C HIS A 157 -32.85 -1.37 -11.45
N VAL A 158 -33.56 -1.63 -12.55
CA VAL A 158 -33.86 -0.60 -13.56
C VAL A 158 -35.00 0.31 -13.08
N ALA A 159 -35.24 1.43 -13.77
CA ALA A 159 -36.30 2.39 -13.42
C ALA A 159 -37.69 1.75 -13.24
N GLY A 160 -38.01 0.68 -13.99
CA GLY A 160 -39.27 -0.07 -13.87
C GLY A 160 -39.35 -1.04 -12.68
N GLY A 161 -38.32 -1.10 -11.82
CA GLY A 161 -38.28 -1.98 -10.65
C GLY A 161 -37.85 -3.42 -10.91
N ALA A 162 -37.61 -3.80 -12.17
CA ALA A 162 -37.07 -5.12 -12.49
C ALA A 162 -35.61 -5.23 -12.04
N VAL A 163 -35.22 -6.42 -11.55
CA VAL A 163 -33.85 -6.70 -11.12
C VAL A 163 -32.93 -6.75 -12.34
N ALA A 164 -31.90 -5.90 -12.35
CA ALA A 164 -30.85 -5.90 -13.35
C ALA A 164 -29.72 -6.88 -12.99
N GLY A 165 -29.42 -7.02 -11.69
CA GLY A 165 -28.34 -7.86 -11.18
C GLY A 165 -27.87 -7.42 -9.80
N SER A 166 -26.67 -7.85 -9.42
CA SER A 166 -25.98 -7.43 -8.22
C SER A 166 -24.56 -6.97 -8.52
N ASN A 167 -24.05 -6.05 -7.72
CA ASN A 167 -22.72 -5.48 -7.88
C ASN A 167 -21.98 -5.45 -6.54
N VAL A 168 -20.66 -5.67 -6.58
CA VAL A 168 -19.77 -5.55 -5.42
C VAL A 168 -18.64 -4.61 -5.77
N ILE A 169 -18.52 -3.51 -5.03
CA ILE A 169 -17.47 -2.51 -5.21
C ILE A 169 -16.66 -2.42 -3.93
N GLU A 170 -15.35 -2.65 -4.04
CA GLU A 170 -14.44 -2.72 -2.89
C GLU A 170 -13.19 -1.89 -3.13
N ARG A 171 -12.62 -1.36 -2.04
CA ARG A 171 -11.27 -0.77 -2.06
C ARG A 171 -10.24 -1.89 -2.17
N ALA A 172 -9.28 -1.72 -3.07
CA ALA A 172 -8.10 -2.56 -3.20
C ALA A 172 -6.83 -1.70 -3.16
N GLN A 173 -5.67 -2.35 -3.00
CA GLN A 173 -4.36 -1.69 -3.00
C GLN A 173 -4.30 -0.47 -2.07
N ARG A 174 -4.83 -0.63 -0.84
CA ARG A 174 -4.84 0.44 0.18
C ARG A 174 -5.47 1.74 -0.32
N GLY A 175 -6.64 1.61 -0.95
CA GLY A 175 -7.44 2.75 -1.41
C GLY A 175 -7.02 3.35 -2.76
N CYS A 176 -5.90 2.93 -3.35
CA CYS A 176 -5.48 3.44 -4.66
C CYS A 176 -6.39 2.99 -5.82
N VAL A 177 -7.17 1.93 -5.62
CA VAL A 177 -8.04 1.33 -6.66
C VAL A 177 -9.38 0.93 -6.04
N LEU A 178 -10.47 1.10 -6.79
CA LEU A 178 -11.73 0.40 -6.56
C LEU A 178 -11.92 -0.71 -7.59
N ILE A 179 -12.25 -1.90 -7.12
CA ILE A 179 -12.59 -3.04 -7.96
C ILE A 179 -14.10 -3.24 -7.92
N GLU A 180 -14.70 -3.31 -9.09
CA GLU A 180 -16.12 -3.62 -9.29
C GLU A 180 -16.26 -5.05 -9.83
N ASN A 181 -17.18 -5.83 -9.27
CA ASN A 181 -17.58 -7.13 -9.79
C ASN A 181 -19.10 -7.19 -9.97
N TRP A 182 -19.52 -7.25 -11.23
CA TRP A 182 -20.92 -7.27 -11.64
C TRP A 182 -21.41 -8.68 -11.99
N SER A 183 -22.63 -9.00 -11.56
CA SER A 183 -23.37 -10.19 -11.97
C SER A 183 -24.79 -9.80 -12.38
N SER A 184 -25.13 -9.99 -13.66
CA SER A 184 -26.48 -9.68 -14.16
C SER A 184 -27.50 -10.73 -13.74
N ALA A 185 -28.77 -10.35 -13.73
CA ALA A 185 -29.89 -11.28 -13.52
C ALA A 185 -29.98 -12.37 -14.61
N SER A 186 -29.42 -12.12 -15.80
CA SER A 186 -29.34 -13.07 -16.92
C SER A 186 -28.12 -14.01 -16.86
N GLY A 187 -27.26 -13.88 -15.85
CA GLY A 187 -26.07 -14.73 -15.68
C GLY A 187 -24.81 -14.26 -16.42
N SER A 188 -24.84 -13.08 -17.05
CA SER A 188 -23.64 -12.43 -17.59
C SER A 188 -22.85 -11.74 -16.47
N THR A 189 -21.53 -11.61 -16.64
CA THR A 189 -20.65 -11.01 -15.64
C THR A 189 -19.79 -9.91 -16.25
N GLY A 190 -19.24 -9.04 -15.40
CA GLY A 190 -18.27 -8.04 -15.79
C GLY A 190 -17.51 -7.51 -14.58
N MET A 191 -16.43 -6.79 -14.84
CA MET A 191 -15.65 -6.14 -13.79
C MET A 191 -15.05 -4.83 -14.28
N SER A 192 -14.80 -3.91 -13.35
CA SER A 192 -13.96 -2.74 -13.62
C SER A 192 -12.87 -2.52 -12.59
N ILE A 193 -11.82 -1.87 -13.06
CA ILE A 193 -10.79 -1.23 -12.24
C ILE A 193 -11.02 0.27 -12.34
N ASN A 194 -11.13 0.93 -11.20
CA ASN A 194 -11.34 2.37 -11.07
C ASN A 194 -10.21 2.97 -10.25
N TYR A 195 -9.54 3.98 -10.75
CA TYR A 195 -8.40 4.59 -10.06
C TYR A 195 -8.25 6.06 -10.43
N VAL A 196 -7.44 6.77 -9.67
CA VAL A 196 -7.05 8.15 -10.00
C VAL A 196 -5.74 8.12 -10.77
N ASP A 197 -5.75 8.61 -12.00
CA ASP A 197 -4.53 8.91 -12.75
C ASP A 197 -3.96 10.24 -12.25
N LYS A 198 -2.94 10.20 -11.40
CA LYS A 198 -2.33 11.42 -10.83
C LYS A 198 -1.60 12.29 -11.86
N THR A 199 -1.35 11.79 -13.07
CA THR A 199 -0.76 12.59 -14.15
C THR A 199 -1.78 13.56 -14.72
N SER A 200 -3.03 13.11 -14.91
CA SER A 200 -4.11 13.97 -15.40
C SER A 200 -4.98 14.56 -14.28
N GLY A 201 -4.93 14.00 -13.08
CA GLY A 201 -5.79 14.37 -11.95
C GLY A 201 -7.22 13.81 -12.07
N GLU A 202 -7.45 12.86 -12.98
CA GLU A 202 -8.79 12.34 -13.29
C GLU A 202 -9.01 10.95 -12.69
N TRP A 203 -10.26 10.66 -12.36
CA TRP A 203 -10.71 9.28 -12.20
C TRP A 203 -10.77 8.60 -13.55
N VAL A 204 -10.37 7.33 -13.58
CA VAL A 204 -10.38 6.46 -14.76
C VAL A 204 -11.12 5.18 -14.40
N GLN A 205 -12.02 4.75 -15.27
CA GLN A 205 -12.66 3.42 -15.20
C GLN A 205 -12.30 2.62 -16.45
N ILE A 206 -11.80 1.40 -16.24
CA ILE A 206 -11.57 0.40 -17.27
C ILE A 206 -12.47 -0.81 -16.96
N TRP A 207 -13.47 -1.05 -17.80
CA TRP A 207 -14.45 -2.12 -17.63
C TRP A 207 -14.35 -3.15 -18.75
N ASN A 208 -14.54 -4.41 -18.39
CA ASN A 208 -14.67 -5.53 -19.33
C ASN A 208 -15.80 -6.46 -18.88
N ALA A 209 -16.70 -6.81 -19.80
CA ALA A 209 -17.77 -7.77 -19.55
C ALA A 209 -17.62 -9.05 -20.36
N ALA A 210 -18.18 -10.15 -19.86
CA ALA A 210 -18.26 -11.44 -20.55
C ALA A 210 -18.96 -11.36 -21.91
N GLY A 211 -19.88 -10.39 -22.08
CA GLY A 211 -20.54 -10.08 -23.36
C GLY A 211 -19.66 -9.35 -24.38
N GLY A 212 -18.40 -9.02 -24.05
CA GLY A 212 -17.46 -8.38 -24.96
C GLY A 212 -17.57 -6.86 -25.08
N SER A 213 -18.32 -6.20 -24.18
CA SER A 213 -18.27 -4.74 -24.04
C SER A 213 -17.03 -4.33 -23.24
N GLN A 214 -16.26 -3.39 -23.77
CA GLN A 214 -15.09 -2.81 -23.11
C GLN A 214 -15.29 -1.30 -22.98
N ILE A 215 -15.23 -0.74 -21.79
CA ILE A 215 -15.43 0.69 -21.56
C ILE A 215 -14.13 1.28 -21.01
N ASN A 216 -13.72 2.43 -21.56
CA ASN A 216 -12.60 3.22 -21.08
C ASN A 216 -13.04 4.68 -21.01
N ILE A 217 -13.25 5.16 -19.79
CA ILE A 217 -13.81 6.48 -19.51
C ILE A 217 -13.04 7.15 -18.37
N ARG A 218 -12.98 8.48 -18.40
CA ARG A 218 -12.27 9.30 -17.42
C ARG A 218 -12.97 10.64 -17.14
N GLY A 219 -12.66 11.24 -16.01
CA GLY A 219 -13.24 12.52 -15.59
C GLY A 219 -13.11 12.75 -14.09
N GLY A 220 -14.19 13.17 -13.44
CA GLY A 220 -14.12 13.49 -12.02
C GLY A 220 -15.46 13.86 -11.40
N MET A 221 -15.39 14.26 -10.13
CA MET A 221 -16.56 14.70 -9.37
C MET A 221 -17.10 16.03 -9.90
N THR A 222 -18.42 16.12 -10.06
CA THR A 222 -19.17 17.31 -10.42
C THR A 222 -20.30 17.55 -9.40
N ASN A 223 -21.08 18.63 -9.56
CA ASN A 223 -22.25 18.86 -8.72
C ASN A 223 -23.33 17.78 -8.87
N ASP A 224 -23.36 17.08 -10.01
CA ASP A 224 -24.37 16.04 -10.31
C ASP A 224 -23.88 14.63 -9.94
N GLY A 225 -22.60 14.48 -9.57
CA GLY A 225 -21.95 13.22 -9.24
C GLY A 225 -20.63 12.98 -9.99
N MET A 226 -20.13 11.74 -9.93
CA MET A 226 -18.93 11.33 -10.66
C MET A 226 -19.27 11.20 -12.15
N LEU A 227 -18.75 12.08 -12.99
CA LEU A 227 -18.97 12.08 -14.43
C LEU A 227 -17.69 11.67 -15.16
N LEU A 228 -17.76 10.55 -15.89
CA LEU A 228 -16.67 10.02 -16.68
C LEU A 228 -17.09 9.90 -18.15
N THR A 229 -16.21 10.30 -19.08
CA THR A 229 -16.45 10.28 -20.53
C THR A 229 -15.28 9.62 -21.25
N GLY A 230 -15.55 9.01 -22.40
CA GLY A 230 -14.58 8.29 -23.20
C GLY A 230 -15.28 7.43 -24.24
N THR A 231 -14.99 6.13 -24.26
CA THR A 231 -15.51 5.22 -25.29
C THR A 231 -15.95 3.87 -24.75
N ILE A 232 -16.84 3.24 -25.51
CA ILE A 232 -17.17 1.83 -25.42
C ILE A 232 -16.79 1.15 -26.72
N HIS A 233 -16.12 0.00 -26.63
CA HIS A 233 -15.77 -0.87 -27.74
C HIS A 233 -16.52 -2.20 -27.61
N TYR A 234 -17.03 -2.70 -28.73
CA TYR A 234 -17.74 -3.97 -28.81
C TYR A 234 -16.90 -5.00 -29.56
N VAL A 235 -16.33 -5.95 -28.83
CA VAL A 235 -15.45 -6.99 -29.40
C VAL A 235 -16.14 -7.81 -30.49
N ALA A 236 -17.44 -8.08 -30.33
CA ALA A 236 -18.20 -8.92 -31.25
C ALA A 236 -18.28 -8.38 -32.69
N ASN A 237 -18.25 -7.05 -32.88
CA ASN A 237 -18.38 -6.42 -34.19
C ASN A 237 -17.25 -5.42 -34.51
N GLY A 238 -16.31 -5.21 -33.59
CA GLY A 238 -15.15 -4.32 -33.78
C GLY A 238 -15.49 -2.83 -33.80
N THR A 239 -16.67 -2.43 -33.34
CA THR A 239 -17.09 -1.01 -33.35
C THR A 239 -16.76 -0.30 -32.04
N THR A 240 -16.44 1.00 -32.15
CA THR A 240 -16.20 1.89 -31.00
C THR A 240 -17.10 3.10 -31.14
N ALA A 241 -17.66 3.57 -30.02
CA ALA A 241 -18.50 4.76 -29.98
C ALA A 241 -18.23 5.60 -28.72
N PRO A 242 -18.50 6.93 -28.77
CA PRO A 242 -18.42 7.77 -27.58
C PRO A 242 -19.37 7.27 -26.48
N PHE A 243 -18.88 7.32 -25.25
CA PHE A 243 -19.56 6.80 -24.08
C PHE A 243 -19.35 7.70 -22.88
N ARG A 244 -20.38 7.87 -22.05
CA ARG A 244 -20.26 8.58 -20.77
C ARG A 244 -21.07 7.88 -19.70
N GLY A 245 -20.60 7.99 -18.48
CA GLY A 245 -21.28 7.48 -17.29
C GLY A 245 -21.33 8.52 -16.19
N LEU A 246 -22.49 8.63 -15.55
CA LEU A 246 -22.73 9.46 -14.39
C LEU A 246 -23.17 8.59 -13.21
N TRP A 247 -22.47 8.73 -12.08
CA TRP A 247 -22.85 8.12 -10.81
C TRP A 247 -23.29 9.21 -9.83
N THR A 248 -24.56 9.18 -9.46
CA THR A 248 -25.18 10.18 -8.58
C THR A 248 -25.57 9.53 -7.25
N PRO A 249 -25.03 9.99 -6.11
CA PRO A 249 -25.55 9.59 -4.81
C PRO A 249 -26.96 10.18 -4.61
N LEU A 250 -27.91 9.36 -4.19
CA LEU A 250 -29.29 9.76 -3.95
C LEU A 250 -29.55 10.00 -2.46
N ALA A 251 -30.54 10.84 -2.15
CA ALA A 251 -30.87 11.23 -0.77
C ALA A 251 -31.36 10.06 0.11
N ASP A 252 -31.85 8.98 -0.51
CA ASP A 252 -32.29 7.75 0.18
C ASP A 252 -31.15 6.73 0.39
N GLY A 253 -29.91 7.11 0.11
CA GLY A 253 -28.72 6.26 0.26
C GLY A 253 -28.46 5.31 -0.92
N ARG A 254 -29.29 5.33 -1.96
CA ARG A 254 -29.03 4.63 -3.22
C ARG A 254 -27.97 5.36 -4.06
N VAL A 255 -27.46 4.68 -5.07
CA VAL A 255 -26.65 5.29 -6.15
C VAL A 255 -27.36 5.08 -7.47
N ARG A 256 -27.52 6.13 -8.26
CA ARG A 256 -27.96 6.05 -9.66
C ARG A 256 -26.74 5.97 -10.56
N GLN A 257 -26.65 4.93 -11.36
CA GLN A 257 -25.70 4.82 -12.47
C GLN A 257 -26.46 5.06 -13.77
N PHE A 258 -26.01 6.03 -14.56
CA PHE A 258 -26.62 6.36 -15.84
C PHE A 258 -25.55 6.42 -16.92
N PHE A 259 -25.65 5.51 -17.89
CA PHE A 259 -24.74 5.36 -19.00
C PHE A 259 -25.42 5.78 -20.29
N GLU A 260 -24.70 6.52 -21.10
CA GLU A 260 -25.16 7.01 -22.39
C GLU A 260 -24.12 6.75 -23.47
N GLN A 261 -24.61 6.48 -24.67
CA GLN A 261 -23.82 6.26 -25.88
C GLN A 261 -24.26 7.26 -26.95
N SER A 262 -23.29 7.76 -27.71
CA SER A 262 -23.54 8.58 -28.89
C SER A 262 -23.28 7.78 -30.17
N SER A 263 -24.06 8.07 -31.22
CA SER A 263 -23.86 7.53 -32.58
C SER A 263 -23.41 8.59 -33.59
N ASP A 264 -23.24 9.84 -33.15
CA ASP A 264 -22.97 11.03 -33.95
C ASP A 264 -21.83 11.85 -33.33
N GLU A 265 -20.76 11.17 -32.92
CA GLU A 265 -19.53 11.78 -32.41
C GLU A 265 -19.71 12.70 -31.18
N GLY A 266 -20.78 12.49 -30.40
CA GLY A 266 -21.07 13.21 -29.17
C GLY A 266 -22.07 14.35 -29.32
N GLU A 267 -22.64 14.57 -30.51
CA GLU A 267 -23.68 15.59 -30.73
C GLU A 267 -24.98 15.24 -29.98
N THR A 268 -25.39 13.98 -30.02
CA THR A 268 -26.53 13.45 -29.26
C THR A 268 -26.16 12.23 -28.43
N TRP A 269 -26.86 12.07 -27.30
CA TRP A 269 -26.62 11.01 -26.34
C TRP A 269 -27.91 10.23 -26.11
N THR A 270 -27.80 8.91 -26.17
CA THR A 270 -28.92 7.99 -25.97
C THR A 270 -28.67 7.13 -24.73
N PRO A 271 -29.69 6.88 -23.89
CA PRO A 271 -29.56 5.99 -22.74
C PRO A 271 -29.10 4.60 -23.17
N TRP A 272 -27.99 4.14 -22.61
CA TRP A 272 -27.44 2.79 -22.80
C TRP A 272 -27.82 1.89 -21.62
N PHE A 273 -27.70 2.40 -20.39
CA PHE A 273 -28.12 1.71 -19.18
C PHE A 273 -28.51 2.72 -18.08
N GLU A 274 -29.54 2.38 -17.30
CA GLU A 274 -29.89 3.11 -16.09
C GLU A 274 -30.18 2.11 -14.96
N GLY A 275 -29.38 2.19 -13.90
CA GLY A 275 -29.46 1.31 -12.74
C GLY A 275 -29.52 2.06 -11.43
N PHE A 276 -30.36 1.59 -10.52
CA PHE A 276 -30.51 2.08 -9.15
C PHE A 276 -30.00 1.05 -8.17
N TYR A 277 -28.91 1.39 -7.50
CA TYR A 277 -28.16 0.53 -6.60
C TYR A 277 -28.72 0.70 -5.19
N THR A 278 -29.27 -0.38 -4.64
CA THR A 278 -29.76 -0.43 -3.25
C THR A 278 -28.80 -1.26 -2.41
N ARG A 279 -28.32 -0.72 -1.29
CA ARG A 279 -27.34 -1.41 -0.44
C ARG A 279 -27.93 -2.71 0.08
N LYS A 280 -27.15 -3.79 0.02
CA LYS A 280 -27.48 -5.02 0.74
C LYS A 280 -27.33 -4.81 2.25
N PRO A 281 -28.16 -5.46 3.07
CA PRO A 281 -27.96 -5.46 4.52
C PRO A 281 -26.60 -6.08 4.86
N ALA A 282 -25.92 -5.53 5.85
CA ALA A 282 -24.71 -6.14 6.39
C ALA A 282 -25.04 -7.55 6.90
N LYS A 283 -24.18 -8.53 6.56
CA LYS A 283 -24.29 -9.91 7.04
C LYS A 283 -23.97 -10.01 8.53
#